data_AF-A0A1F6HAU5-F1
#
_entry.id   AF-A0A1F6HAU5-F1
#
_cell.length_a   1.000
_cell.length_b   1.000
_cell.length_c   1.000
_cell.angle_alpha   90.00
_cell.angle_beta   90.00
_cell.angle_gamma   90.00
#
_symmetry.space_group_name_H-M   'P 1'
#
loop_
_entity.id
_entity.type
_entity.pdbx_description
1 polymer ?
#
loop_
_entity_poly.entity_id
_entity_poly.type
_entity_poly.pdbx_seq_one_letter_code
_entity_poly.pdbx_strand_id
1 'polypeptide(L)'
;MSSFDITEKRLCINIFKFNKAYYFKHFFDDPELFQELEPYYEKASYRFKMTSAGARNKVMKYLDRKGFDPNIIEDAAPFTVEIGKYQNYGELLKNSVESYPLRDKVVLVMKDIVWVEQALVKGVLLKNYM
;
A
#
# COMPACT_ATOMS: atom_id res chain seq x y z
N MET A 1 24.79 -20.14 -25.51
CA MET A 1 24.63 -20.21 -24.05
C MET A 1 24.89 -18.83 -23.47
N SER A 2 23.83 -18.23 -22.91
CA SER A 2 23.76 -17.30 -21.78
C SER A 2 22.60 -16.34 -22.03
N SER A 3 21.38 -16.89 -22.06
CA SER A 3 20.19 -16.09 -21.85
C SER A 3 20.21 -15.74 -20.38
N PHE A 4 20.72 -14.56 -20.04
CA PHE A 4 20.43 -13.98 -18.73
C PHE A 4 18.91 -13.84 -18.70
N ASP A 5 18.24 -14.71 -17.94
CA ASP A 5 16.85 -14.54 -17.54
C ASP A 5 16.81 -13.29 -16.66
N ILE A 6 16.82 -12.11 -17.30
CA ILE A 6 16.36 -10.87 -16.68
C ILE A 6 14.85 -11.06 -16.58
N THR A 7 14.41 -11.85 -15.60
CA THR A 7 13.03 -11.82 -15.17
C THR A 7 12.80 -10.40 -14.70
N GLU A 8 12.10 -9.60 -15.52
CA GLU A 8 11.70 -8.25 -15.14
C GLU A 8 11.06 -8.35 -13.75
N LYS A 9 11.63 -7.62 -12.79
CA LYS A 9 11.17 -7.68 -11.41
C LYS A 9 9.76 -7.11 -11.37
N ARG A 10 8.79 -8.01 -11.27
CA ARG A 10 7.36 -7.70 -11.17
C ARG A 10 7.14 -6.68 -10.06
N LEU A 11 6.28 -5.70 -10.33
CA LEU A 11 5.99 -4.66 -9.34
C LEU A 11 5.28 -5.28 -8.13
N CYS A 12 5.87 -5.13 -6.95
CA CYS A 12 5.26 -5.62 -5.71
C CYS A 12 4.10 -4.73 -5.26
N ILE A 13 2.95 -5.34 -4.93
CA ILE A 13 1.82 -4.66 -4.30
C ILE A 13 1.62 -5.24 -2.90
N ASN A 14 1.91 -4.44 -1.87
CA ASN A 14 1.66 -4.83 -0.49
C ASN A 14 0.17 -4.70 -0.13
N ILE A 15 -0.39 -5.78 0.37
CA ILE A 15 -1.77 -5.92 0.83
C ILE A 15 -1.75 -6.07 2.35
N PHE A 16 -2.12 -5.00 3.04
CA PHE A 16 -2.12 -4.91 4.50
C PHE A 16 -3.39 -5.49 5.10
N LYS A 17 -3.24 -6.26 6.18
CA LYS A 17 -4.36 -6.83 6.93
C LYS A 17 -4.67 -5.96 8.16
N PHE A 18 -5.85 -5.34 8.19
CA PHE A 18 -6.34 -4.58 9.34
C PHE A 18 -7.75 -5.03 9.73
N ASN A 19 -8.01 -5.27 11.02
CA ASN A 19 -9.36 -5.53 11.56
C ASN A 19 -10.18 -6.54 10.71
N LYS A 20 -9.54 -7.64 10.29
CA LYS A 20 -10.10 -8.72 9.43
C LYS A 20 -10.37 -8.38 7.96
N ALA A 21 -10.07 -7.16 7.53
CA ALA A 21 -10.11 -6.75 6.13
C ALA A 21 -8.68 -6.57 5.58
N TYR A 22 -8.58 -6.47 4.26
CA TYR A 22 -7.33 -6.34 3.53
C TYR A 22 -7.35 -5.09 2.67
N TYR A 23 -6.23 -4.37 2.63
CA TYR A 23 -6.14 -3.06 2.00
C TYR A 23 -4.87 -2.94 1.19
N PHE A 24 -4.96 -2.34 0.01
CA PHE A 24 -3.78 -1.90 -0.73
C PHE A 24 -4.08 -0.61 -1.47
N LYS A 25 -3.02 0.09 -1.86
CA LYS A 25 -3.12 1.33 -2.63
C LYS A 25 -2.17 1.27 -3.81
N HIS A 26 -2.74 1.36 -5.00
CA HIS A 26 -2.00 1.36 -6.24
C HIS A 26 -2.80 2.15 -7.29
N PHE A 27 -2.08 2.89 -8.14
CA PHE A 27 -2.68 3.58 -9.27
C PHE A 27 -2.43 2.74 -10.52
N PHE A 28 -3.50 2.28 -11.15
CA PHE A 28 -3.41 1.47 -12.36
C PHE A 28 -3.53 2.38 -13.58
N ASP A 29 -2.52 2.36 -14.45
CA ASP A 29 -2.56 3.07 -15.73
C ASP A 29 -3.48 2.38 -16.75
N ASP A 30 -3.70 1.07 -16.60
CA ASP A 30 -4.59 0.26 -17.42
C ASP A 30 -6.06 0.37 -16.92
N PRO A 31 -6.97 0.99 -17.69
CA PRO A 31 -8.38 1.14 -17.31
C PRO A 31 -9.12 -0.20 -17.19
N GLU A 32 -8.78 -1.20 -18.01
CA GLU A 32 -9.41 -2.52 -17.95
C GLU A 32 -9.04 -3.24 -16.66
N LEU A 33 -7.79 -3.08 -16.23
CA LEU A 33 -7.33 -3.59 -14.94
C LEU A 33 -8.10 -2.94 -13.80
N PHE A 34 -8.20 -1.61 -13.81
CA PHE A 34 -8.94 -0.89 -12.79
C PHE A 34 -10.41 -1.32 -12.74
N GLN A 35 -11.07 -1.45 -13.89
CA GLN A 35 -12.49 -1.80 -13.97
C GLN A 35 -12.82 -3.15 -13.30
N GLU A 36 -11.95 -4.16 -13.45
CA GLU A 36 -12.15 -5.46 -12.77
C GLU A 36 -12.00 -5.34 -11.24
N LEU A 37 -11.18 -4.40 -10.76
CA LEU A 37 -10.94 -4.17 -9.34
C LEU A 37 -11.86 -3.11 -8.73
N GLU A 38 -12.61 -2.36 -9.55
CA GLU A 38 -13.52 -1.29 -9.14
C GLU A 38 -14.50 -1.71 -8.03
N PRO A 39 -15.07 -2.94 -8.01
CA PRO A 39 -15.94 -3.38 -6.91
C PRO A 39 -15.28 -3.37 -5.52
N TYR A 40 -13.94 -3.37 -5.48
CA TYR A 40 -13.16 -3.32 -4.24
C TYR A 40 -12.62 -1.91 -3.94
N TYR A 41 -12.86 -0.91 -4.80
CA TYR A 41 -12.27 0.41 -4.66
C TYR A 41 -13.08 1.33 -3.73
N GLU A 42 -12.43 1.82 -2.67
CA GLU A 42 -12.97 2.84 -1.76
C GLU A 42 -12.55 4.25 -2.22
N LYS A 43 -13.44 4.95 -2.94
CA LYS A 43 -13.18 6.30 -3.47
C LYS A 43 -12.84 7.35 -2.40
N ALA A 44 -13.42 7.23 -1.20
CA ALA A 44 -13.19 8.18 -0.10
C ALA A 44 -11.73 8.20 0.39
N SER A 45 -11.05 7.05 0.33
CA SER A 45 -9.68 6.83 0.82
C SER A 45 -8.70 6.50 -0.31
N TYR A 46 -9.17 6.46 -1.56
CA TYR A 46 -8.40 6.14 -2.77
C TYR A 46 -7.59 4.85 -2.62
N ARG A 47 -8.20 3.81 -2.06
CA ARG A 47 -7.57 2.50 -1.81
C ARG A 47 -8.52 1.38 -2.14
N PHE A 48 -8.01 0.17 -2.27
CA PHE A 48 -8.81 -1.03 -2.41
C PHE A 48 -9.02 -1.70 -1.06
N LYS A 49 -10.21 -2.25 -0.83
CA LYS A 49 -10.61 -2.96 0.38
C LYS A 49 -11.28 -4.29 0.04
N MET A 50 -10.75 -5.35 0.63
CA MET A 50 -11.34 -6.69 0.56
C MET A 50 -11.78 -7.11 1.96
N THR A 51 -13.09 -7.28 2.16
CA THR A 51 -13.71 -7.59 3.46
C THR A 51 -13.61 -9.05 3.87
N SER A 52 -13.10 -9.92 3.00
CA SER A 52 -12.94 -11.35 3.27
C SER A 52 -11.67 -11.92 2.63
N ALA A 53 -11.20 -13.05 3.16
CA ALA A 53 -10.08 -13.79 2.57
C ALA A 53 -10.39 -14.28 1.15
N GLY A 54 -11.64 -14.67 0.87
CA GLY A 54 -12.09 -15.07 -0.46
C GLY A 54 -11.98 -13.94 -1.48
N ALA A 55 -12.44 -12.74 -1.13
CA ALA A 55 -12.29 -11.54 -1.97
C ALA A 55 -10.80 -11.20 -2.19
N ARG A 56 -10.00 -11.22 -1.11
CA ARG A 56 -8.55 -10.99 -1.19
C ARG A 56 -7.86 -11.98 -2.13
N ASN A 57 -8.19 -13.27 -2.05
CA ASN A 57 -7.61 -14.30 -2.92
C ASN A 57 -7.95 -14.07 -4.40
N LYS A 58 -9.17 -13.65 -4.71
CA LYS A 58 -9.58 -13.31 -6.09
C LYS A 58 -8.75 -12.15 -6.62
N VAL A 59 -8.62 -11.07 -5.85
CA VAL A 59 -7.84 -9.88 -6.22
C VAL A 59 -6.36 -10.24 -6.41
N MET A 60 -5.74 -10.96 -5.47
CA MET A 60 -4.34 -11.37 -5.61
C MET A 60 -4.10 -12.20 -6.87
N LYS A 61 -4.98 -13.17 -7.16
CA LYS A 61 -4.87 -14.00 -8.37
C LYS A 61 -5.01 -13.16 -9.64
N TYR A 62 -5.86 -12.14 -9.62
CA TYR A 62 -6.02 -11.22 -10.74
C TYR A 62 -4.76 -10.36 -10.96
N LEU A 63 -4.24 -9.76 -9.89
CA LEU A 63 -2.99 -8.99 -9.90
C LEU A 63 -1.81 -9.84 -10.40
N ASP A 64 -1.71 -11.08 -9.93
CA ASP A 64 -0.69 -12.02 -10.37
C ASP A 64 -0.79 -12.31 -11.89
N ARG A 65 -1.99 -12.57 -12.41
CA ARG A 65 -2.19 -12.76 -13.85
C ARG A 65 -1.89 -11.52 -14.69
N LYS A 66 -1.95 -10.33 -14.08
CA LYS A 66 -1.65 -9.05 -14.71
C LYS A 66 -0.18 -8.62 -14.53
N GLY A 67 0.68 -9.49 -14.00
CA GLY A 67 2.12 -9.24 -13.90
C GLY A 67 2.59 -8.58 -12.61
N PHE A 68 1.70 -8.32 -11.65
CA PHE A 68 2.07 -7.76 -10.33
C PHE A 68 2.46 -8.86 -9.34
N ASP A 69 3.28 -8.54 -8.34
CA ASP A 69 3.65 -9.46 -7.27
C ASP A 69 2.91 -9.10 -5.96
N PRO A 70 1.69 -9.63 -5.71
CA PRO A 70 0.93 -9.27 -4.52
C PRO A 70 1.49 -9.94 -3.27
N ASN A 71 1.86 -9.15 -2.28
CA ASN A 71 2.43 -9.60 -1.01
C ASN A 71 1.49 -9.28 0.16
N ILE A 72 1.28 -10.22 1.09
CA ILE A 72 0.44 -9.98 2.27
C ILE A 72 1.31 -9.47 3.41
N ILE A 73 0.93 -8.32 3.96
CA ILE A 73 1.56 -7.72 5.13
C ILE A 73 0.63 -7.90 6.34
N GLU A 74 1.03 -8.76 7.26
CA GLU A 74 0.32 -8.95 8.54
C GLU A 74 0.80 -7.97 9.62
N ASP A 75 2.09 -7.63 9.62
CA ASP A 75 2.67 -6.60 10.48
C ASP A 75 2.97 -5.33 9.69
N ALA A 76 2.21 -4.28 9.94
CA ALA A 76 2.36 -2.98 9.30
C ALA A 76 3.41 -2.08 9.98
N ALA A 77 3.99 -2.50 11.11
CA ALA A 77 4.96 -1.68 11.85
C ALA A 77 6.12 -1.17 10.98
N PRO A 78 6.76 -1.99 10.12
CA PRO A 78 7.86 -1.52 9.27
C PRO A 78 7.44 -0.48 8.22
N PHE A 79 6.15 -0.35 7.96
CA PHE A 79 5.57 0.56 6.97
C PHE A 79 4.98 1.82 7.60
N THR A 80 5.09 1.97 8.93
CA THR A 80 4.37 3.00 9.68
C THR A 80 5.27 4.18 10.04
N VAL A 81 4.84 5.39 9.69
CA VAL A 81 5.57 6.65 9.95
C VAL A 81 4.67 7.67 10.66
N GLU A 82 5.26 8.57 11.43
CA GLU A 82 4.54 9.64 12.13
C GLU A 82 4.94 11.03 11.62
N ILE A 83 3.97 11.78 11.11
CA ILE A 83 4.15 13.16 10.67
C ILE A 83 3.49 14.15 11.64
N GLY A 84 4.03 15.37 11.74
CA GLY A 84 3.34 16.47 12.43
C GLY A 84 2.09 16.90 11.68
N LYS A 85 0.98 17.14 12.39
CA LYS A 85 -0.34 17.47 11.80
C LYS A 85 -0.34 18.73 10.93
N TYR A 86 0.58 19.66 11.19
CA TYR A 86 0.66 20.96 10.50
C TYR A 86 1.68 20.98 9.36
N GLN A 87 2.34 19.86 9.08
CA GLN A 87 3.31 19.78 8.00
C GLN A 87 2.65 19.31 6.71
N ASN A 88 2.98 19.98 5.59
CA ASN A 88 2.39 19.68 4.29
C ASN A 88 3.07 18.45 3.66
N TYR A 89 2.55 17.26 3.99
CA TYR A 89 3.01 15.99 3.45
C TYR A 89 1.99 15.34 2.50
N GLY A 90 1.42 16.13 1.59
CA GLY A 90 0.40 15.67 0.65
C GLY A 90 0.84 14.45 -0.19
N GLU A 91 2.12 14.35 -0.55
CA GLU A 91 2.68 13.18 -1.26
C GLU A 91 2.66 11.91 -0.40
N LEU A 92 2.96 12.02 0.89
CA LEU A 92 2.95 10.87 1.79
C LEU A 92 1.53 10.35 2.00
N LEU A 93 0.55 11.24 2.15
CA LEU A 93 -0.88 10.88 2.23
C LEU A 93 -1.37 10.18 0.95
N LYS A 94 -0.94 10.66 -0.22
CA LYS A 94 -1.25 10.00 -1.50
C LYS A 94 -0.70 8.58 -1.58
N ASN A 95 0.37 8.28 -0.85
CA ASN A 95 1.01 6.97 -0.86
C ASN A 95 0.85 6.19 0.45
N SER A 96 -0.04 6.63 1.34
CA SER A 96 -0.44 5.88 2.53
C SER A 96 -1.72 5.06 2.26
N VAL A 97 -1.72 3.81 2.68
CA VAL A 97 -2.86 2.90 2.66
C VAL A 97 -3.85 3.24 3.76
N GLU A 98 -3.34 3.66 4.93
CA GLU A 98 -4.14 4.06 6.09
C GLU A 98 -3.54 5.33 6.70
N SER A 99 -4.42 6.18 7.25
CA SER A 99 -4.00 7.38 7.97
C SER A 99 -4.94 7.64 9.13
N TYR A 100 -4.39 7.88 10.33
CA TYR A 100 -5.21 8.24 11.49
C TYR A 100 -4.55 9.36 12.31
N PRO A 101 -5.34 10.36 12.75
CA PRO A 101 -4.85 11.44 13.58
C PRO A 101 -4.52 10.92 15.00
N LEU A 102 -3.40 11.41 15.56
CA LEU A 102 -2.95 11.11 16.92
C LEU A 102 -2.46 12.39 17.59
N ARG A 103 -3.32 13.04 18.39
CA ARG A 103 -3.05 14.34 19.05
C ARG A 103 -2.58 15.41 18.03
N ASP A 104 -1.31 15.78 18.09
CA ASP A 104 -0.59 16.74 17.25
C ASP A 104 0.12 16.10 16.06
N LYS A 105 -0.01 14.78 15.90
CA LYS A 105 0.56 13.97 14.84
C LYS A 105 -0.50 13.32 13.96
N VAL A 106 -0.07 12.81 12.82
CA VAL A 106 -0.82 11.87 11.98
C VAL A 106 0.08 10.66 11.74
N VAL A 107 -0.48 9.47 11.97
CA VAL A 107 0.20 8.22 11.67
C VAL A 107 -0.21 7.76 10.29
N LEU A 108 0.77 7.40 9.47
CA LEU A 108 0.58 6.92 8.11
C LEU A 108 1.13 5.50 8.00
N VAL A 109 0.36 4.60 7.39
CA VAL A 109 0.88 3.32 6.90
C VAL A 109 1.17 3.46 5.42
N MET A 110 2.44 3.47 5.05
CA MET A 110 2.90 3.65 3.67
C MET A 110 2.64 2.38 2.85
N LYS A 111 2.39 2.55 1.54
CA LYS A 111 2.10 1.41 0.63
C LYS A 111 3.30 0.49 0.40
N ASP A 112 4.53 0.98 0.57
CA ASP A 112 5.77 0.22 0.40
C ASP A 112 6.93 0.87 1.19
N ILE A 113 8.06 0.17 1.28
CA ILE A 113 9.26 0.62 1.99
C ILE A 113 9.90 1.84 1.32
N VAL A 114 9.80 1.98 0.00
CA VAL A 114 10.35 3.16 -0.71
C VAL A 114 9.68 4.43 -0.19
N TRP A 115 8.38 4.38 0.06
CA TRP A 115 7.66 5.52 0.64
C TRP A 115 7.92 5.74 2.13
N VAL A 116 8.33 4.70 2.88
CA VAL A 116 8.86 4.88 4.24
C VAL A 116 10.19 5.63 4.17
N GLU A 117 11.12 5.20 3.33
CA GLU A 117 12.42 5.85 3.13
C GLU A 117 12.27 7.31 2.68
N GLN A 118 11.37 7.58 1.72
CA GLN A 118 11.07 8.94 1.30
C GLN A 118 10.50 9.80 2.43
N ALA A 119 9.70 9.23 3.32
CA ALA A 119 9.24 9.94 4.51
C ALA A 119 10.41 10.28 5.43
N LEU A 120 11.30 9.30 5.71
CA LEU A 120 12.48 9.52 6.55
C LEU A 120 13.40 10.62 6.00
N VAL A 121 13.63 10.64 4.68
CA VAL A 121 14.40 11.71 4.00
C VAL A 121 13.76 13.09 4.18
N LYS A 122 12.42 13.16 4.28
CA LYS A 122 11.66 14.40 4.54
C LYS A 122 11.56 14.74 6.04
N GLY A 123 12.36 14.11 6.89
CA GLY A 123 12.45 14.38 8.33
C GLY A 123 11.32 13.76 9.16
N VAL A 124 10.59 12.79 8.61
CA VAL A 124 9.54 12.05 9.31
C VAL A 124 10.18 10.97 10.19
N LEU A 125 9.55 10.62 11.31
CA LEU A 125 10.03 9.58 12.22
C LEU A 125 9.35 8.22 11.92
N LEU A 126 10.11 7.13 11.96
CA LEU A 126 9.56 5.78 11.97
C LEU A 126 8.81 5.56 13.29
N LYS A 127 7.63 4.94 13.23
CA LYS A 127 6.90 4.59 14.44
C LYS A 127 7.51 3.35 15.08
N ASN A 128 8.40 3.55 16.04
CA ASN A 128 8.95 2.46 16.84
C ASN A 128 7.92 2.02 17.88
N TYR A 129 7.57 0.74 17.88
CA TYR A 129 6.89 0.09 19.00
C TYR A 129 7.96 -0.11 20.09
N MET A 130 7.92 0.72 21.14
CA MET A 130 8.57 0.40 22.42
C MET A 130 7.71 -0.58 23.19
#